data_AF-A0A9E2AWC1-F1
#
_entry.id   AF-A0A9E2AWC1-F1
#
_cell.length_a   1.000
_cell.length_b   1.000
_cell.length_c   1.000
_cell.angle_alpha   90.00
_cell.angle_beta   90.00
_cell.angle_gamma   90.00
#
_symmetry.space_group_name_H-M   'P 1'
#
loop_
_entity.id
_entity.type
_entity.pdbx_description
1 polymer ?
#
loop_
_entity_poly.entity_id
_entity_poly.type
_entity_poly.pdbx_seq_one_letter_code
_entity_poly.pdbx_strand_id
1 'polypeptide(L)' 'IPKGHDFYNLEGSDNIVLFFTERYPTQPLIIKGAGAGADVTASGIFADIIRIGNF' A
#
# COMPACT_ATOMS: atom_id res chain seq x y z
N ILE A 1 18.87 -2.17 -3.73
CA ILE A 1 18.35 -0.78 -3.78
C ILE A 1 19.30 0.11 -2.97
N PRO A 2 19.69 1.31 -3.42
CA PRO A 2 20.60 2.20 -2.67
C PRO A 2 19.94 2.85 -1.45
N LYS A 3 20.74 3.18 -0.42
CA LYS A 3 20.29 4.00 0.72
C LYS A 3 19.75 5.33 0.19
N GLY A 4 18.48 5.62 0.48
CA GLY A 4 17.78 6.85 0.04
C GLY A 4 16.73 6.64 -1.05
N HIS A 5 16.63 5.46 -1.66
CA HIS A 5 15.52 5.13 -2.55
C HIS A 5 14.29 4.67 -1.73
N ASP A 6 13.07 5.02 -2.13
CA ASP A 6 11.85 4.80 -1.34
C ASP A 6 11.61 3.32 -0.95
N PHE A 7 11.98 2.40 -1.83
CA PHE A 7 11.91 0.95 -1.58
C PHE A 7 13.03 0.41 -0.68
N TYR A 8 14.00 1.23 -0.28
CA TYR A 8 15.17 0.76 0.47
C TYR A 8 14.80 0.21 1.85
N ASN A 9 13.82 0.83 2.52
CA ASN A 9 13.47 0.52 3.90
C ASN A 9 12.19 -0.32 4.02
N LEU A 10 12.06 -1.39 3.23
CA LEU A 10 11.02 -2.40 3.41
C LEU A 10 11.44 -3.37 4.52
N GLU A 11 10.53 -3.68 5.42
CA GLU A 11 10.78 -4.55 6.57
C GLU A 11 9.76 -5.69 6.60
N GLY A 12 10.20 -6.90 6.93
CA GLY A 12 9.31 -8.06 7.08
C GLY A 12 8.48 -8.35 5.83
N SER A 13 7.16 -8.40 5.99
CA SER A 13 6.16 -8.66 4.95
C SER A 13 5.52 -7.37 4.40
N ASP A 14 6.14 -6.21 4.59
CA ASP A 14 5.63 -4.95 4.04
C ASP A 14 5.67 -4.96 2.51
N ASN A 15 4.57 -4.50 1.91
CA ASN A 15 4.51 -4.14 0.50
C ASN A 15 4.53 -2.61 0.37
N ILE A 16 4.99 -2.13 -0.79
CA ILE A 16 5.01 -0.71 -1.12
C ILE A 16 4.61 -0.50 -2.59
N VAL A 17 3.81 0.55 -2.83
CA VAL A 17 3.39 0.99 -4.17
C VAL A 17 3.56 2.50 -4.27
N LEU A 18 4.17 2.96 -5.35
CA LEU A 18 4.36 4.37 -5.67
C LEU A 18 3.42 4.76 -6.81
N PHE A 19 2.58 5.77 -6.59
CA PHE A 19 1.72 6.34 -7.61
C PHE A 19 2.29 7.66 -8.10
N PHE A 20 2.75 7.66 -9.34
CA PHE A 20 3.03 8.88 -10.10
C PHE A 20 1.79 9.24 -10.89
N THR A 21 1.36 10.49 -10.78
CA THR A 21 0.18 11.01 -11.49
C THR A 21 0.48 12.41 -12.01
N GLU A 22 -0.38 12.97 -12.85
CA GLU A 22 -0.21 14.36 -13.31
C GLU A 22 -0.13 15.35 -12.14
N ARG A 23 -0.85 15.08 -11.04
CA ARG A 23 -0.83 15.91 -9.83
C ARG A 23 0.37 15.63 -8.92
N TYR A 24 0.98 14.45 -9.03
CA TYR A 24 2.14 14.01 -8.27
C TYR A 24 3.25 13.52 -9.22
N PRO A 25 3.84 14.42 -10.06
CA PRO A 25 4.74 14.00 -11.13
C PRO A 25 6.17 13.73 -10.63
N THR A 26 6.59 14.38 -9.54
CA THR A 26 7.97 14.30 -9.01
C THR A 26 8.04 13.58 -7.67
N GLN A 27 7.12 13.90 -6.75
CA GLN A 27 7.03 13.23 -5.46
C GLN A 27 5.80 12.31 -5.48
N PRO A 28 5.99 10.99 -5.57
CA PRO A 28 4.89 10.05 -5.71
C PRO A 28 4.05 10.00 -4.44
N LEU A 29 2.79 9.62 -4.60
CA LEU A 29 2.00 9.15 -3.46
C LEU A 29 2.49 7.73 -3.11
N ILE A 30 2.99 7.55 -1.89
CA ILE A 30 3.53 6.28 -1.41
C ILE A 30 2.48 5.60 -0.53
N ILE A 31 2.12 4.36 -0.88
CA ILE A 31 1.34 3.47 -0.01
C ILE A 31 2.26 2.35 0.44
N LYS A 32 2.47 2.23 1.75
CA LYS A 32 3.31 1.22 2.39
C LYS A 32 2.60 0.61 3.60
N GLY A 33 2.76 -0.69 3.81
CA GLY A 33 2.35 -1.37 5.03
C GLY A 33 2.36 -2.89 4.86
N ALA A 34 1.87 -3.61 5.87
CA ALA A 34 1.83 -5.07 5.86
C ALA A 34 1.09 -5.60 4.61
N GLY A 35 1.82 -6.31 3.76
CA GLY A 35 1.33 -6.88 2.51
C GLY A 35 0.77 -8.29 2.62
N ALA A 36 1.03 -8.94 3.75
CA ALA A 36 0.59 -10.31 4.04
C ALA A 36 0.33 -10.50 5.54
N GLY A 37 -0.58 -11.42 5.85
CA GLY A 37 -1.00 -11.76 7.21
C GLY A 37 -2.51 -11.99 7.24
N ALA A 38 -2.97 -13.02 7.95
CA ALA A 38 -4.38 -13.43 7.91
C ALA A 38 -5.32 -12.28 8.30
N ASP A 39 -5.00 -11.54 9.37
CA ASP A 39 -5.83 -10.44 9.87
C ASP A 39 -5.86 -9.25 8.90
N VAL A 40 -4.70 -8.87 8.34
CA VAL A 40 -4.63 -7.74 7.39
C VAL A 40 -5.33 -8.07 6.08
N THR A 41 -5.19 -9.30 5.58
CA THR A 41 -5.90 -9.77 4.38
C THR A 41 -7.40 -9.85 4.61
N ALA A 42 -7.85 -10.38 5.75
CA ALA A 42 -9.27 -10.46 6.10
C ALA A 42 -9.90 -9.06 6.23
N SER A 43 -9.17 -8.10 6.80
CA SER A 43 -9.65 -6.72 6.93
C SER A 43 -9.90 -6.05 5.57
N GLY A 44 -9.05 -6.31 4.56
CA GLY A 44 -9.25 -5.83 3.19
C GLY A 44 -10.54 -6.38 2.57
N ILE A 45 -10.77 -7.70 2.69
CA ILE A 45 -12.00 -8.34 2.21
C ILE A 45 -13.22 -7.77 2.94
N PHE A 46 -13.13 -7.57 4.25
CA PHE A 46 -14.22 -7.02 5.04
C PHE A 46 -14.59 -5.58 4.63
N ALA A 47 -13.59 -4.75 4.33
CA ALA A 47 -13.81 -3.41 3.81
C ALA A 47 -14.54 -3.44 2.45
N ASP A 48 -14.21 -4.39 1.57
CA ASP A 48 -14.92 -4.57 0.30
C ASP A 48 -16.38 -4.99 0.51
N ILE A 49 -16.67 -5.86 1.47
CA ILE A 49 -18.05 -6.25 1.83
C ILE A 49 -18.85 -5.03 2.30
N ILE A 50 -18.29 -4.20 3.20
CA ILE A 50 -18.94 -2.95 3.65
C ILE A 50 -19.20 -2.03 2.46
N ARG A 51 -18.21 -1.87 1.57
CA ARG A 51 -18.33 -1.01 0.40
C ARG A 51 -19.47 -1.48 -0.51
N ILE A 52 -19.59 -2.78 -0.75
CA ILE A 52 -20.68 -3.37 -1.57
C ILE A 52 -22.04 -3.17 -0.90
N GLY A 53 -22.15 -3.37 0.41
CA GLY A 53 -23.42 -3.23 1.14
C GLY A 53 -23.93 -1.78 1.27
N ASN A 54 -23.08 -0.80 1.02
CA ASN A 54 -23.42 0.63 1.07
C ASN A 54 -23.75 1.23 -0.32
N PHE A 55 -23.77 0.42 -1.38
CA PHE A 55 -24.34 0.76 -2.69
C PHE A 55 -25.84 0.43 -2.71
#